data_AF-A0A8T4SNU8-F1
#
_entry.id   AF-A0A8T4SNU8-F1
#
_cell.length_a   1.000
_cell.length_b   1.000
_cell.length_c   1.000
_cell.angle_alpha   90.00
_cell.angle_beta   90.00
_cell.angle_gamma   90.00
#
_symmetry.space_group_name_H-M   'P 1'
#
loop_
_entity.id
_entity.type
_entity.pdbx_description
1 polymer ?
#
loop_
_entity_poly.entity_id
_entity_poly.type
_entity_poly.pdbx_seq_one_letter_code
_entity_poly.pdbx_strand_id
1 'polypeptide(L)'
;MDNMQVARILENIADILELRNIPWKPQAYRNAARSIELLSEDIYEIYRRDELEEIPGVGENIAEKIKELLETGKLEYYEKLKKKIKIDIESLKNIPELGPKRIKLLYQKLKVKNLKDLEKALKARKIRELSGFGEKTEQLFLQGIIALKTRRRFLYAEAKPIVKKIIKTFKALPYVEKMDIAGSFRRKEATVGDLDFLIVSRNPELVMNTFTQLEGVISVLDKGKTKASVKLKNGLQIDLRVVNKDQYGAALLYFTGNKQHNIELRKIALKKGWTLNEYALSDLKTKRIIAGKTEEEVYQKLGFKFIPPEERLNREELKKYKQ
;
A
#
# COMPACT_ATOMS: atom_id res chain seq x y z
N MET A 1 13.54 0.94 -0.19
CA MET A 1 12.15 1.42 -0.03
C MET A 1 11.72 2.06 -1.33
N ASP A 2 10.42 2.08 -1.64
CA ASP A 2 9.90 2.82 -2.80
C ASP A 2 9.47 4.25 -2.43
N ASN A 3 9.20 5.08 -3.45
CA ASN A 3 8.78 6.48 -3.30
C ASN A 3 7.61 6.62 -2.33
N MET A 4 6.59 5.77 -2.49
CA MET A 4 5.40 5.76 -1.64
C MET A 4 5.73 5.48 -0.17
N GLN A 5 6.65 4.55 0.09
CA GLN A 5 7.13 4.24 1.44
C GLN A 5 7.89 5.40 2.05
N VAL A 6 8.79 6.06 1.30
CA VAL A 6 9.54 7.22 1.79
C VAL A 6 8.58 8.38 2.07
N ALA A 7 7.74 8.75 1.10
CA ALA A 7 6.75 9.79 1.24
C ALA A 7 5.85 9.56 2.47
N ARG A 8 5.39 8.32 2.69
CA ARG A 8 4.58 7.97 3.85
C ARG A 8 5.29 8.19 5.18
N ILE A 9 6.59 7.89 5.28
CA ILE A 9 7.35 8.13 6.51
C ILE A 9 7.53 9.63 6.75
N LEU A 10 7.85 10.41 5.71
CA LEU A 10 7.97 11.86 5.81
C LEU A 10 6.63 12.52 6.21
N GLU A 11 5.52 12.06 5.63
CA GLU A 11 4.16 12.45 6.04
C GLU A 11 3.89 12.16 7.52
N ASN A 12 4.24 10.95 8.00
CA ASN A 12 4.05 10.62 9.41
C ASN A 12 4.94 11.45 10.34
N ILE A 13 6.15 11.83 9.90
CA ILE A 13 6.99 12.78 10.63
C ILE A 13 6.30 14.15 10.70
N ALA A 14 5.78 14.65 9.58
CA ALA A 14 5.06 15.92 9.53
C ALA A 14 3.90 15.94 10.53
N ASP A 15 3.14 14.85 10.59
CA ASP A 15 2.01 14.71 11.51
C ASP A 15 2.43 14.78 12.98
N ILE A 16 3.49 14.04 13.35
CA ILE A 16 4.05 14.06 14.70
C ILE A 16 4.52 15.47 15.06
N LEU A 17 5.20 16.15 14.14
CA LEU A 17 5.69 17.51 14.37
C LEU A 17 4.54 18.53 14.49
N GLU A 18 3.49 18.39 13.69
CA GLU A 18 2.28 19.23 13.75
C GLU A 18 1.55 19.04 15.09
N LEU A 19 1.43 17.80 15.57
CA LEU A 19 0.90 17.48 16.90
C LEU A 19 1.68 18.16 18.02
N ARG A 20 3.00 18.29 17.87
CA ARG A 20 3.89 18.91 18.84
C ARG A 20 3.98 20.43 18.72
N ASN A 21 3.17 21.07 17.86
CA ASN A 21 3.23 22.51 17.59
C ASN A 21 4.62 22.97 17.11
N ILE A 22 5.39 22.13 16.42
CA ILE A 22 6.67 22.57 15.84
C ILE A 22 6.35 23.41 14.61
N PRO A 23 6.78 24.70 14.57
CA PRO A 23 6.46 25.57 13.46
C PRO A 23 7.31 25.23 12.23
N TRP A 24 6.77 25.47 11.03
CA TRP A 24 7.43 25.38 9.71
C TRP A 24 7.88 23.97 9.27
N LYS A 25 8.52 23.19 10.15
CA LYS A 25 9.04 21.84 9.85
C LYS A 25 7.98 20.87 9.30
N PRO A 26 6.74 20.78 9.85
CA PRO A 26 5.72 19.91 9.28
C PRO A 26 5.50 20.17 7.79
N GLN A 27 5.41 21.44 7.38
CA GLN A 27 5.16 21.80 5.99
C GLN A 27 6.33 21.40 5.07
N ALA A 28 7.58 21.55 5.55
CA ALA A 28 8.76 21.09 4.79
C ALA A 28 8.70 19.57 4.53
N TYR A 29 8.38 18.77 5.55
CA TYR A 29 8.23 17.31 5.40
C TYR A 29 7.05 16.94 4.47
N ARG A 30 5.91 17.66 4.55
CA ARG A 30 4.78 17.44 3.62
C ARG A 30 5.13 17.78 2.18
N ASN A 31 5.84 18.88 1.97
CA ASN A 31 6.28 19.30 0.63
C ASN A 31 7.22 18.26 0.03
N ALA A 32 8.24 17.82 0.79
CA ALA A 32 9.13 16.74 0.37
C ALA A 32 8.36 15.45 0.06
N ALA A 33 7.44 15.03 0.95
CA ALA A 33 6.65 13.83 0.76
C ALA A 33 5.81 13.89 -0.53
N ARG A 34 5.13 15.02 -0.79
CA ARG A 34 4.33 15.22 -2.00
C ARG A 34 5.19 15.18 -3.26
N SER A 35 6.34 15.86 -3.26
CA SER A 35 7.25 15.83 -4.40
C SER A 35 7.72 14.41 -4.69
N ILE A 36 8.07 13.66 -3.65
CA ILE A 36 8.50 12.26 -3.76
C ILE A 36 7.38 11.35 -4.27
N GLU A 37 6.15 11.53 -3.79
CA GLU A 37 4.98 10.77 -4.24
C GLU A 37 4.67 10.98 -5.73
N LEU A 38 4.93 12.19 -6.24
CA LEU A 38 4.71 12.57 -7.63
C LEU A 38 5.89 12.25 -8.56
N LEU A 39 7.02 11.79 -8.03
CA LEU A 39 8.16 11.40 -8.86
C LEU A 39 7.76 10.27 -9.79
N SER A 40 8.02 10.48 -11.08
CA SER A 40 7.93 9.44 -12.12
C SER A 40 9.12 8.48 -12.07
N GLU A 41 10.23 8.90 -11.47
CA GLU A 41 11.45 8.12 -11.25
C GLU A 41 11.50 7.55 -9.82
N ASP A 42 12.12 6.37 -9.67
CA ASP A 42 12.42 5.78 -8.35
C ASP A 42 13.35 6.70 -7.54
N ILE A 43 12.95 7.07 -6.32
CA ILE A 43 13.71 7.94 -5.42
C ILE A 43 15.10 7.38 -5.11
N TYR A 44 15.26 6.05 -5.16
CA TYR A 44 16.56 5.42 -4.98
C TYR A 44 17.55 5.80 -6.09
N GLU A 45 17.07 6.11 -7.29
CA GLU A 45 17.92 6.55 -8.39
C GLU A 45 18.41 7.97 -8.24
N ILE A 46 17.52 8.86 -7.81
CA ILE A 46 17.87 10.24 -7.48
C ILE A 46 18.88 10.26 -6.32
N TYR A 47 18.68 9.39 -5.32
CA TYR A 47 19.64 9.18 -4.24
C TYR A 47 21.03 8.80 -4.72
N ARG A 48 21.14 7.84 -5.65
CA ARG A 48 22.46 7.38 -6.11
C ARG A 48 23.20 8.38 -6.97
N ARG A 49 22.51 9.34 -7.57
CA ARG A 49 23.12 10.48 -8.27
C ARG A 49 23.50 11.63 -7.34
N ASP A 50 23.25 11.48 -6.04
CA ASP A 50 23.42 12.54 -5.03
C ASP A 50 22.54 13.77 -5.32
N GLU A 51 21.40 13.55 -5.99
CA GLU A 51 20.48 14.59 -6.47
C GLU A 51 19.24 14.71 -5.56
N LEU A 52 19.27 14.19 -4.33
CA LEU A 52 18.10 14.25 -3.45
C LEU A 52 17.65 15.69 -3.19
N GLU A 53 18.60 16.62 -3.11
CA GLU A 53 18.34 18.04 -2.87
C GLU A 53 17.75 18.76 -4.10
N GLU A 54 17.85 18.14 -5.28
CA GLU A 54 17.20 18.64 -6.51
C GLU A 54 15.70 18.36 -6.51
N ILE A 55 15.22 17.45 -5.65
CA ILE A 55 13.79 17.19 -5.51
C ILE A 55 13.13 18.41 -4.85
N PRO A 56 12.13 19.05 -5.49
CA PRO A 56 11.49 20.23 -4.93
C PRO A 56 10.99 20.02 -3.49
N GLY A 57 11.44 20.84 -2.56
CA GLY A 57 11.06 20.75 -1.15
C GLY A 57 11.88 19.76 -0.30
N VAL A 58 12.86 19.06 -0.89
CA VAL A 58 13.88 18.30 -0.17
C VAL A 58 15.13 19.17 -0.07
N GLY A 59 15.49 19.62 1.14
CA GLY A 59 16.81 20.21 1.40
C GLY A 59 17.72 19.23 2.13
N GLU A 60 18.99 19.57 2.28
CA GLU A 60 20.06 18.81 2.97
C GLU A 60 19.56 17.94 4.14
N ASN A 61 18.93 18.55 5.14
CA ASN A 61 18.43 17.85 6.32
C ASN A 61 17.40 16.74 6.03
N ILE A 62 16.56 16.92 5.01
CA ILE A 62 15.57 15.91 4.59
C ILE A 62 16.27 14.87 3.70
N ALA A 63 17.18 15.30 2.83
CA ALA A 63 17.99 14.41 1.98
C ALA A 63 18.77 13.40 2.83
N GLU A 64 19.44 13.82 3.91
CA GLU A 64 20.14 12.91 4.84
C GLU A 64 19.21 11.84 5.44
N LYS A 65 17.98 12.21 5.77
CA LYS A 65 17.00 11.28 6.37
C LYS A 65 16.44 10.31 5.33
N ILE A 66 16.27 10.78 4.10
CA ILE A 66 15.91 9.92 2.97
C ILE A 66 17.04 8.94 2.69
N LYS A 67 18.29 9.39 2.70
CA LYS A 67 19.49 8.55 2.57
C LYS A 67 19.51 7.44 3.62
N GLU A 68 19.37 7.78 4.91
CA GLU A 68 19.30 6.79 6.00
C GLU A 68 18.18 5.77 5.78
N LEU A 69 16.99 6.23 5.35
CA LEU A 69 15.84 5.36 5.04
C LEU A 69 16.13 4.40 3.90
N LEU A 70 16.76 4.88 2.83
CA LEU A 70 17.03 4.09 1.64
C LEU A 70 18.12 3.04 1.89
N GLU A 71 19.13 3.37 2.70
CA GLU A 71 20.24 2.47 3.03
C GLU A 71 19.86 1.42 4.08
N THR A 72 19.22 1.84 5.18
CA THR A 72 18.99 0.98 6.34
C THR A 72 17.58 0.40 6.40
N GLY A 73 16.64 0.99 5.65
CA GLY A 73 15.22 0.69 5.75
C GLY A 73 14.55 1.22 7.02
N LYS A 74 15.25 2.01 7.84
CA LYS A 74 14.78 2.60 9.09
C LYS A 74 15.24 4.06 9.19
N LEU A 75 14.58 4.82 10.07
CA LEU A 75 14.94 6.20 10.34
C LEU A 75 14.89 6.45 11.85
N GLU A 76 16.05 6.61 12.46
CA GLU A 76 16.19 6.77 13.91
C GLU A 76 15.41 8.00 14.40
N TYR A 77 15.40 9.08 13.62
CA TYR A 77 14.62 10.28 13.90
C TYR A 77 13.12 9.99 14.04
N TYR A 78 12.57 9.18 13.14
CA TYR A 78 11.16 8.79 13.15
C TYR A 78 10.84 7.92 14.37
N GLU A 79 11.69 6.95 14.69
CA GLU A 79 11.54 6.10 15.87
C GLU A 79 11.58 6.89 17.19
N LYS A 80 12.49 7.87 17.29
CA LYS A 80 12.57 8.79 18.44
C LYS A 80 11.31 9.64 18.58
N LEU A 81 10.75 10.11 17.46
CA LEU A 81 9.51 10.87 17.46
C LEU A 81 8.30 10.03 17.90
N LYS A 82 8.20 8.78 17.42
CA LYS A 82 7.16 7.83 17.85
C LYS A 82 7.18 7.60 19.36
N LYS A 83 8.35 7.36 19.95
CA LYS A 83 8.46 7.13 21.41
C LYS A 83 8.00 8.33 22.25
N LYS A 84 8.16 9.55 21.73
CA LYS A 84 7.76 10.79 22.45
C LYS A 84 6.25 11.03 22.41
N ILE A 85 5.59 10.66 21.33
CA ILE A 85 4.14 10.77 21.22
C ILE A 85 3.51 9.43 21.60
N LYS A 86 2.98 9.33 22.82
CA LYS A 86 2.18 8.18 23.29
C LYS A 86 0.78 8.13 22.64
N ILE A 87 0.70 8.42 21.34
CA ILE A 87 -0.52 8.40 20.50
C ILE A 87 -0.24 7.49 19.32
N ASP A 88 -1.14 6.55 19.07
CA ASP A 88 -1.14 5.66 17.90
C ASP A 88 -1.74 6.40 16.69
N ILE A 89 -0.95 7.30 16.13
CA ILE A 89 -1.33 8.11 14.96
C ILE A 89 -1.60 7.22 13.75
N GLU A 90 -0.78 6.17 13.56
CA GLU A 90 -0.89 5.28 12.39
C GLU A 90 -2.25 4.58 12.37
N SER A 91 -2.71 4.03 13.51
CA SER A 91 -4.04 3.41 13.58
C SER A 91 -5.17 4.43 13.44
N LEU A 92 -5.04 5.61 14.04
CA LEU A 92 -6.07 6.66 13.99
C LEU A 92 -6.24 7.23 12.58
N LYS A 93 -5.15 7.40 11.81
CA LYS A 93 -5.20 7.87 10.41
C LYS A 93 -5.90 6.91 9.46
N ASN A 94 -6.08 5.64 9.84
CA ASN A 94 -6.86 4.69 9.05
C ASN A 94 -8.37 4.95 9.12
N ILE A 95 -8.83 5.82 10.03
CA ILE A 95 -10.21 6.27 10.06
C ILE A 95 -10.42 7.34 8.99
N PRO A 96 -11.42 7.21 8.10
CA PRO A 96 -11.72 8.21 7.09
C PRO A 96 -11.85 9.62 7.67
N GLU A 97 -11.23 10.59 7.01
CA GLU A 97 -11.15 11.99 7.42
C GLU A 97 -10.55 12.27 8.82
N LEU A 98 -9.95 11.29 9.48
CA LEU A 98 -9.28 11.48 10.76
C LEU A 98 -7.80 11.84 10.54
N GLY A 99 -7.59 13.05 10.03
CA GLY A 99 -6.25 13.60 9.80
C GLY A 99 -5.55 14.10 11.07
N PRO A 100 -4.25 14.44 10.96
CA PRO A 100 -3.39 14.86 12.09
C PRO A 100 -3.95 16.03 12.91
N LYS A 101 -4.49 17.06 12.25
CA LYS A 101 -5.15 18.19 12.92
C LYS A 101 -6.33 17.76 13.79
N ARG A 102 -7.14 16.83 13.26
CA ARG A 102 -8.29 16.29 13.98
C ARG A 102 -7.85 15.35 15.12
N ILE A 103 -6.84 14.50 14.89
CA ILE A 103 -6.21 13.68 15.93
C ILE A 103 -5.68 14.56 17.07
N LYS A 104 -5.05 15.69 16.74
CA LYS A 104 -4.57 16.67 17.71
C LYS A 104 -5.68 17.19 18.61
N LEU A 105 -6.79 17.63 18.01
CA LEU A 105 -7.89 18.21 18.77
C LEU A 105 -8.51 17.16 19.69
N LEU A 106 -8.73 15.94 19.18
CA LEU A 106 -9.24 14.82 19.98
C LEU A 106 -8.29 14.45 21.12
N TYR A 107 -6.97 14.47 20.89
CA TYR A 107 -6.00 14.27 21.95
C TYR A 107 -6.02 15.40 22.99
N GLN A 108 -6.05 16.67 22.56
CA GLN A 108 -6.02 17.81 23.46
C GLN A 108 -7.29 17.90 24.33
N LYS A 109 -8.47 17.74 23.70
CA LYS A 109 -9.78 17.92 24.34
C LYS A 109 -10.29 16.67 25.02
N LEU A 110 -10.09 15.48 24.43
CA LEU A 110 -10.68 14.22 24.89
C LEU A 110 -9.64 13.16 25.28
N LYS A 111 -8.34 13.48 25.22
CA LYS A 111 -7.23 12.55 25.53
C LYS A 111 -7.26 11.25 24.70
N VAL A 112 -7.81 11.30 23.49
CA VAL A 112 -7.82 10.16 22.57
C VAL A 112 -6.40 9.85 22.10
N LYS A 113 -5.88 8.68 22.48
CA LYS A 113 -4.53 8.23 22.10
C LYS A 113 -4.52 7.08 21.10
N ASN A 114 -5.63 6.38 20.94
CA ASN A 114 -5.72 5.16 20.13
C ASN A 114 -7.19 4.90 19.74
N LEU A 115 -7.44 3.87 18.94
CA LEU A 115 -8.78 3.49 18.49
C LEU A 115 -9.76 3.16 19.64
N LYS A 116 -9.27 2.62 20.75
CA LYS A 116 -10.10 2.29 21.93
C LYS A 116 -10.60 3.56 22.62
N ASP A 117 -9.73 4.56 22.77
CA ASP A 117 -10.12 5.86 23.33
C ASP A 117 -11.08 6.61 22.39
N LEU A 118 -10.82 6.55 21.07
CA LEU A 118 -11.69 7.14 20.06
C LEU A 118 -13.09 6.53 20.13
N GLU A 119 -13.19 5.20 20.21
CA GLU A 119 -14.47 4.50 20.34
C GLU A 119 -15.23 4.88 21.61
N LYS A 120 -14.53 5.01 22.75
CA LYS A 120 -15.15 5.48 24.00
C LYS A 120 -15.71 6.89 23.85
N ALA A 121 -14.97 7.79 23.22
CA ALA A 121 -15.40 9.17 22.97
C ALA A 121 -16.61 9.25 22.03
N LEU A 122 -16.64 8.41 20.98
CA LEU A 122 -17.77 8.27 20.06
C LEU A 122 -19.03 7.73 20.76
N LYS A 123 -18.89 6.67 21.56
CA LYS A 123 -20.00 6.08 22.34
C LYS A 123 -20.60 7.07 23.34
N ALA A 124 -19.75 7.89 23.94
CA ALA A 124 -20.16 8.95 24.85
C ALA A 124 -20.68 10.21 24.15
N ARG A 125 -20.73 10.24 22.80
CA ARG A 125 -21.15 11.40 21.99
C ARG A 125 -20.40 12.69 22.32
N LYS A 126 -19.14 12.59 22.75
CA LYS A 126 -18.31 13.76 23.11
C LYS A 126 -17.62 14.39 21.91
N ILE A 127 -17.54 13.67 20.79
CA ILE A 127 -16.85 14.14 19.59
C ILE A 127 -17.70 15.18 18.87
N ARG A 128 -19.02 14.96 18.76
CA ARG A 128 -19.97 15.92 18.17
C ARG A 128 -19.99 17.31 18.79
N GLU A 129 -19.55 17.43 20.04
CA GLU A 129 -19.50 18.70 20.78
C GLU A 129 -18.26 19.54 20.43
N LEU A 130 -17.26 18.96 19.76
CA LEU A 130 -16.06 19.68 19.36
C LEU A 130 -16.29 20.45 18.06
N SER A 131 -15.83 21.71 18.02
CA SER A 131 -15.82 22.51 16.79
C SER A 131 -15.09 21.77 15.66
N GLY A 132 -15.78 21.59 14.52
CA GLY A 132 -15.29 20.84 13.36
C GLY A 132 -15.61 19.34 13.33
N PHE A 133 -16.34 18.82 14.32
CA PHE A 133 -16.65 17.40 14.49
C PHE A 133 -18.14 17.08 14.63
N GLY A 134 -19.03 17.83 13.98
CA GLY A 134 -20.48 17.62 14.08
C GLY A 134 -20.94 16.18 13.76
N GLU A 135 -22.24 15.92 13.92
CA GLU A 135 -22.82 14.56 13.89
C GLU A 135 -22.40 13.69 12.69
N LYS A 136 -22.30 14.27 11.49
CA LYS A 136 -21.84 13.56 10.28
C LYS A 136 -20.41 13.01 10.44
N THR A 137 -19.50 13.82 10.97
CA THR A 137 -18.11 13.40 11.24
C THR A 137 -18.07 12.29 12.28
N GLU A 138 -18.90 12.40 13.32
CA GLU A 138 -18.99 11.38 14.37
C GLU A 138 -19.48 10.03 13.81
N GLN A 139 -20.52 10.06 12.96
CA GLN A 139 -21.02 8.89 12.25
C GLN A 139 -19.95 8.28 11.33
N LEU A 140 -19.23 9.11 10.57
CA LEU A 140 -18.16 8.66 9.69
C LEU A 140 -17.03 7.95 10.47
N PHE A 141 -16.64 8.50 11.62
CA PHE A 141 -15.64 7.87 12.47
C PHE A 141 -16.12 6.55 13.07
N LEU A 142 -17.38 6.49 13.49
CA LEU A 142 -17.99 5.26 13.97
C LEU A 142 -18.00 4.18 12.87
N GLN A 143 -18.39 4.55 11.64
CA GLN A 143 -18.32 3.66 10.48
C GLN A 143 -16.88 3.22 10.20
N GLY A 144 -15.91 4.13 10.30
CA GLY A 144 -14.49 3.81 10.17
C GLY A 144 -14.00 2.81 11.21
N ILE A 145 -14.37 2.97 12.49
CA ILE A 145 -14.02 2.02 13.55
C ILE A 145 -14.69 0.67 13.28
N ILE A 146 -15.96 0.67 12.91
CA ILE A 146 -16.67 -0.57 12.55
C ILE A 146 -15.95 -1.23 11.38
N ALA A 147 -15.57 -0.51 10.33
CA ALA A 147 -14.86 -1.06 9.19
C ALA A 147 -13.50 -1.67 9.59
N LEU A 148 -12.74 -1.02 10.47
CA LEU A 148 -11.48 -1.56 10.99
C LEU A 148 -11.67 -2.80 11.87
N LYS A 149 -12.68 -2.81 12.74
CA LYS A 149 -13.01 -3.95 13.62
C LYS A 149 -13.64 -5.12 12.86
N THR A 150 -14.38 -4.80 11.80
CA THR A 150 -15.04 -5.75 10.90
C THR A 150 -14.18 -6.10 9.70
N ARG A 151 -12.88 -5.77 9.70
CA ARG A 151 -11.87 -6.49 8.89
C ARG A 151 -11.79 -7.93 9.39
N ARG A 152 -12.88 -8.65 9.16
CA ARG A 152 -13.01 -10.08 9.30
C ARG A 152 -12.06 -10.69 8.29
N ARG A 153 -11.18 -11.57 8.76
CA ARG A 153 -10.49 -12.47 7.86
C ARG A 153 -11.47 -13.58 7.46
N PHE A 154 -11.50 -13.90 6.19
CA PHE A 154 -12.30 -14.97 5.63
C PHE A 154 -11.46 -16.24 5.60
N LEU A 155 -12.07 -17.39 5.89
CA LEU A 155 -11.38 -18.66 5.68
C LEU A 155 -11.07 -18.81 4.19
N TYR A 156 -9.93 -19.40 3.84
CA TYR A 156 -9.59 -19.68 2.44
C TYR A 156 -10.72 -20.43 1.72
N ALA A 157 -11.32 -21.40 2.41
CA ALA A 157 -12.45 -22.18 1.91
C ALA A 157 -13.71 -21.34 1.66
N GLU A 158 -13.96 -20.30 2.47
CA GLU A 158 -15.09 -19.38 2.30
C GLU A 158 -14.89 -18.47 1.09
N ALA A 159 -13.66 -17.99 0.86
CA ALA A 159 -13.34 -17.12 -0.27
C ALA A 159 -13.22 -17.88 -1.61
N LYS A 160 -12.82 -19.15 -1.60
CA LYS A 160 -12.51 -19.93 -2.80
C LYS A 160 -13.65 -20.02 -3.84
N PRO A 161 -14.93 -20.23 -3.47
CA PRO A 161 -16.03 -20.21 -4.43
C PRO A 161 -16.21 -18.86 -5.11
N ILE A 162 -16.05 -17.76 -4.36
CA ILE A 162 -16.16 -16.38 -4.86
C ILE A 162 -15.06 -16.14 -5.89
N VAL A 163 -13.82 -16.51 -5.56
CA VAL A 163 -12.67 -16.40 -6.48
C VAL A 163 -12.90 -17.18 -7.77
N LYS A 164 -13.35 -18.44 -7.66
CA LYS A 164 -13.66 -19.27 -8.83
C LYS A 164 -14.73 -18.65 -9.71
N LYS A 165 -15.81 -18.13 -9.11
CA LYS A 165 -16.91 -17.47 -9.84
C LYS A 165 -16.38 -16.26 -10.61
N ILE A 166 -15.66 -15.36 -9.95
CA ILE A 166 -15.11 -14.14 -10.56
C ILE A 166 -14.15 -14.49 -11.70
N ILE A 167 -13.18 -15.38 -11.48
CA ILE A 167 -12.23 -15.78 -12.53
C ILE A 167 -12.98 -16.37 -13.74
N LYS A 168 -13.99 -17.23 -13.50
CA LYS A 168 -14.80 -17.81 -14.58
C LYS A 168 -15.54 -16.72 -15.36
N THR A 169 -16.17 -15.77 -14.68
CA THR A 169 -16.91 -14.67 -15.31
C THR A 169 -16.00 -13.84 -16.19
N PHE A 170 -14.86 -13.38 -15.69
CA PHE A 170 -13.98 -12.50 -16.44
C PHE A 170 -13.22 -13.20 -17.56
N LYS A 171 -12.82 -14.47 -17.39
CA LYS A 171 -12.18 -15.24 -18.48
C LYS A 171 -13.11 -15.50 -19.67
N ALA A 172 -14.42 -15.36 -19.50
CA ALA A 172 -15.39 -15.47 -20.59
C ALA A 172 -15.58 -14.15 -21.37
N LEU A 173 -15.00 -13.03 -20.90
CA LEU A 173 -15.17 -11.72 -21.54
C LEU A 173 -14.15 -11.53 -22.68
N PRO A 174 -14.56 -11.10 -23.87
CA PRO A 174 -13.67 -11.02 -25.05
C PRO A 174 -12.56 -9.98 -24.91
N TYR A 175 -12.73 -9.00 -24.02
CA TYR A 175 -11.75 -7.95 -23.74
C TYR A 175 -10.81 -8.28 -22.57
N VAL A 176 -10.87 -9.50 -22.01
CA VAL A 176 -9.96 -9.98 -20.97
C VAL A 176 -9.02 -11.02 -21.57
N GLU A 177 -7.72 -10.70 -21.63
CA GLU A 177 -6.71 -11.62 -22.16
C GLU A 177 -6.27 -12.63 -21.08
N LYS A 178 -6.07 -12.14 -19.85
CA LYS A 178 -5.60 -12.96 -18.73
C LYS A 178 -6.15 -12.42 -17.42
N MET A 179 -6.40 -13.31 -16.47
CA MET A 179 -6.80 -12.95 -15.12
C MET A 179 -6.31 -13.97 -14.11
N ASP A 180 -5.70 -13.48 -13.05
CA ASP A 180 -5.27 -14.28 -11.91
C ASP A 180 -5.53 -13.56 -10.59
N ILE A 181 -5.69 -14.36 -9.54
CA ILE A 181 -5.76 -13.87 -8.17
C ILE A 181 -4.34 -13.78 -7.59
N ALA A 182 -4.08 -12.73 -6.84
CA ALA A 182 -2.82 -12.44 -6.17
C ALA A 182 -3.02 -12.46 -4.64
N GLY A 183 -2.21 -11.70 -3.90
CA GLY A 183 -2.35 -11.52 -2.47
C GLY A 183 -2.20 -12.79 -1.65
N SER A 184 -2.74 -12.72 -0.43
CA SER A 184 -2.73 -13.83 0.55
C SER A 184 -3.46 -15.07 0.05
N PHE A 185 -4.49 -14.90 -0.78
CA PHE A 185 -5.22 -16.02 -1.38
C PHE A 185 -4.30 -16.85 -2.29
N ARG A 186 -3.53 -16.20 -3.17
CA ARG A 186 -2.61 -16.93 -4.06
C ARG A 186 -1.53 -17.69 -3.29
N ARG A 187 -1.09 -17.16 -2.14
CA ARG A 187 -0.15 -17.84 -1.22
C ARG A 187 -0.79 -18.95 -0.37
N LYS A 188 -2.08 -19.25 -0.55
CA LYS A 188 -2.85 -20.24 0.21
C LYS A 188 -2.78 -20.04 1.73
N GLU A 189 -2.78 -18.78 2.19
CA GLU A 189 -2.94 -18.53 3.63
C GLU A 189 -4.27 -19.08 4.13
N ALA A 190 -4.29 -19.65 5.34
CA ALA A 190 -5.49 -20.27 5.92
C ALA A 190 -6.67 -19.29 6.02
N THR A 191 -6.37 -18.00 6.17
CA THR A 191 -7.35 -16.93 6.14
C THR A 191 -6.86 -15.79 5.24
N VAL A 192 -7.78 -15.05 4.62
CA VAL A 192 -7.52 -13.92 3.73
C VAL A 192 -8.25 -12.68 4.22
N GLY A 193 -7.70 -11.49 3.97
CA GLY A 193 -8.35 -10.23 4.32
C GLY A 193 -9.27 -9.78 3.18
N ASP A 194 -8.65 -9.21 2.17
CA ASP A 194 -9.18 -8.85 0.86
C ASP A 194 -8.77 -9.89 -0.20
N LEU A 195 -9.37 -9.77 -1.39
CA LEU A 195 -8.98 -10.52 -2.59
C LEU A 195 -8.43 -9.56 -3.65
N ASP A 196 -7.19 -9.79 -4.07
CA ASP A 196 -6.52 -9.00 -5.10
C ASP A 196 -6.58 -9.69 -6.46
N PHE A 197 -7.17 -9.07 -7.47
CA PHE A 197 -7.19 -9.58 -8.84
C PHE A 197 -6.33 -8.73 -9.78
N LEU A 198 -5.59 -9.42 -10.65
CA LEU A 198 -4.87 -8.82 -11.76
C LEU A 198 -5.46 -9.27 -13.08
N ILE A 199 -5.70 -8.31 -13.97
CA ILE A 199 -6.24 -8.52 -15.30
C ILE A 199 -5.33 -7.92 -16.35
N VAL A 200 -5.13 -8.63 -17.46
CA VAL A 200 -4.59 -8.08 -18.70
C VAL A 200 -5.74 -7.77 -19.63
N SER A 201 -5.87 -6.51 -20.02
CA SER A 201 -6.91 -6.03 -20.94
C SER A 201 -6.47 -4.75 -21.63
N ARG A 202 -6.88 -4.60 -22.90
CA ARG A 202 -6.75 -3.33 -23.65
C ARG A 202 -7.93 -2.39 -23.42
N ASN A 203 -8.97 -2.84 -22.71
CA ASN A 203 -10.20 -2.08 -22.45
C ASN A 203 -10.42 -1.95 -20.93
N PRO A 204 -9.52 -1.26 -20.20
CA PRO A 204 -9.55 -1.20 -18.75
C PRO A 204 -10.86 -0.61 -18.21
N GLU A 205 -11.46 0.36 -18.90
CA GLU A 205 -12.73 0.96 -18.49
C GLU A 205 -13.91 -0.03 -18.54
N LEU A 206 -13.99 -0.89 -19.57
CA LEU A 206 -15.00 -1.96 -19.65
C LEU A 206 -14.82 -2.97 -18.52
N VAL A 207 -13.57 -3.30 -18.20
CA VAL A 207 -13.25 -4.17 -17.05
C VAL A 207 -13.73 -3.53 -15.75
N MET A 208 -13.44 -2.25 -15.51
CA MET A 208 -13.88 -1.55 -14.30
C MET A 208 -15.40 -1.47 -14.18
N ASN A 209 -16.09 -1.15 -15.29
CA ASN A 209 -17.56 -1.10 -15.31
C ASN A 209 -18.17 -2.44 -14.93
N THR A 210 -17.73 -3.52 -15.57
CA THR A 210 -18.18 -4.88 -15.29
C THR A 210 -17.87 -5.31 -13.86
N PHE A 211 -16.68 -4.99 -13.37
CA PHE A 211 -16.26 -5.30 -12.00
C PHE A 211 -17.14 -4.62 -10.95
N THR A 212 -17.45 -3.34 -11.15
CA THR A 212 -18.29 -2.59 -10.20
C THR A 212 -19.76 -3.03 -10.20
N GLN A 213 -20.19 -3.77 -11.23
CA GLN A 213 -21.55 -4.29 -11.38
C GLN A 213 -21.67 -5.78 -11.06
N LEU A 214 -20.61 -6.40 -10.51
CA LEU A 214 -20.65 -7.82 -10.15
C LEU A 214 -21.79 -8.11 -9.16
N GLU A 215 -22.45 -9.25 -9.39
CA GLU A 215 -23.48 -9.75 -8.49
C GLU A 215 -22.94 -9.87 -7.06
N GLY A 216 -23.67 -9.31 -6.10
CA GLY A 216 -23.32 -9.33 -4.68
C GLY A 216 -22.45 -8.16 -4.22
N VAL A 217 -22.01 -7.27 -5.13
CA VAL A 217 -21.43 -5.96 -4.77
C VAL A 217 -22.50 -5.10 -4.13
N ILE A 218 -22.20 -4.56 -2.95
CA ILE A 218 -23.09 -3.66 -2.20
C ILE A 218 -22.54 -2.23 -2.12
N SER A 219 -21.25 -2.05 -2.41
CA SER A 219 -20.59 -0.75 -2.38
C SER A 219 -19.38 -0.75 -3.30
N VAL A 220 -19.23 0.31 -4.08
CA VAL A 220 -17.98 0.66 -4.77
C VAL A 220 -17.18 1.57 -3.83
N LEU A 221 -15.98 1.15 -3.44
CA LEU A 221 -15.12 1.88 -2.50
C LEU A 221 -14.18 2.84 -3.24
N ASP A 222 -13.65 2.41 -4.39
CA ASP A 222 -12.83 3.21 -5.29
C ASP A 222 -13.05 2.74 -6.74
N LYS A 223 -12.97 3.66 -7.69
CA LYS A 223 -13.03 3.37 -9.13
C LYS A 223 -12.21 4.39 -9.92
N GLY A 224 -11.07 3.95 -10.41
CA GLY A 224 -10.23 4.67 -11.37
C GLY A 224 -10.23 4.02 -12.74
N LYS A 225 -9.33 4.48 -13.62
CA LYS A 225 -9.21 3.94 -14.99
C LYS A 225 -8.74 2.49 -15.02
N THR A 226 -7.76 2.14 -14.18
CA THR A 226 -7.09 0.83 -14.19
C THR A 226 -7.14 0.11 -12.84
N LYS A 227 -7.82 0.69 -11.85
CA LYS A 227 -7.98 0.11 -10.51
C LYS A 227 -9.40 0.35 -9.98
N ALA A 228 -9.93 -0.60 -9.24
CA ALA A 228 -11.17 -0.43 -8.52
C ALA A 228 -11.20 -1.33 -7.29
N SER A 229 -12.00 -0.93 -6.30
CA SER A 229 -12.23 -1.67 -5.06
C SER A 229 -13.74 -1.73 -4.80
N VAL A 230 -14.24 -2.92 -4.51
CA VAL A 230 -15.66 -3.16 -4.19
C VAL A 230 -15.81 -3.93 -2.89
N LYS A 231 -16.97 -3.81 -2.26
CA LYS A 231 -17.35 -4.58 -1.07
C LYS A 231 -18.56 -5.45 -1.38
N LEU A 232 -18.45 -6.73 -1.03
CA LEU A 232 -19.55 -7.69 -1.16
C LEU A 232 -20.47 -7.68 0.06
N LYS A 233 -21.68 -8.26 -0.09
CA LYS A 233 -22.70 -8.36 0.98
C LYS A 233 -22.20 -9.05 2.25
N ASN A 234 -21.30 -10.04 2.13
CA ASN A 234 -20.69 -10.72 3.27
C ASN A 234 -19.55 -9.93 3.95
N GLY A 235 -19.27 -8.71 3.46
CA GLY A 235 -18.23 -7.83 3.96
C GLY A 235 -16.86 -8.01 3.30
N LEU A 236 -16.69 -9.00 2.42
CA LEU A 236 -15.44 -9.25 1.72
C LEU A 236 -15.12 -8.12 0.75
N GLN A 237 -13.94 -7.52 0.88
CA GLN A 237 -13.42 -6.54 -0.07
C GLN A 237 -12.70 -7.26 -1.21
N ILE A 238 -12.90 -6.75 -2.41
CA ILE A 238 -12.21 -7.22 -3.61
C ILE A 238 -11.59 -6.03 -4.31
N ASP A 239 -10.31 -6.13 -4.59
CA ASP A 239 -9.52 -5.16 -5.32
C ASP A 239 -9.17 -5.73 -6.68
N LEU A 240 -9.25 -4.90 -7.71
CA LEU A 240 -8.92 -5.28 -9.09
C LEU A 240 -7.99 -4.26 -9.71
N ARG A 241 -6.96 -4.75 -10.39
CA ARG A 241 -6.05 -3.92 -11.18
C ARG A 241 -5.87 -4.46 -12.59
N VAL A 242 -5.97 -3.57 -13.57
CA VAL A 242 -5.65 -3.86 -14.97
C VAL A 242 -4.21 -3.45 -15.24
N VAL A 243 -3.44 -4.34 -15.86
CA VAL A 243 -2.03 -4.15 -16.20
C VAL A 243 -1.79 -4.45 -17.67
N ASN A 244 -0.72 -3.87 -18.22
CA ASN A 244 -0.29 -4.21 -19.57
C ASN A 244 0.31 -5.62 -19.60
N LYS A 245 0.19 -6.29 -20.75
CA LYS A 245 0.72 -7.65 -20.94
C LYS A 245 2.20 -7.76 -20.58
N ASP A 246 3.00 -6.76 -20.92
CA ASP A 246 4.44 -6.76 -20.68
C ASP A 246 4.83 -6.53 -19.21
N GLN A 247 3.88 -6.10 -18.38
CA GLN A 247 4.06 -5.85 -16.95
C GLN A 247 3.50 -6.98 -16.08
N TYR A 248 2.80 -7.93 -16.69
CA TYR A 248 1.96 -8.88 -15.98
C TYR A 248 2.73 -9.73 -14.97
N GLY A 249 3.94 -10.20 -15.32
CA GLY A 249 4.79 -10.99 -14.43
C GLY A 249 5.29 -10.19 -13.22
N ALA A 250 5.79 -8.97 -13.46
CA ALA A 250 6.24 -8.09 -12.38
C ALA A 250 5.08 -7.69 -11.45
N ALA A 251 3.91 -7.37 -12.02
CA ALA A 251 2.71 -7.07 -11.27
C ALA A 251 2.26 -8.27 -10.44
N LEU A 252 2.18 -9.46 -11.04
CA LEU A 252 1.77 -10.67 -10.33
C LEU A 252 2.70 -10.98 -9.15
N LEU A 253 4.02 -10.84 -9.33
CA LEU A 253 4.98 -10.97 -8.25
C LEU A 253 4.71 -9.93 -7.14
N TYR A 254 4.57 -8.66 -7.52
CA TYR A 254 4.34 -7.55 -6.60
C TYR A 254 3.08 -7.76 -5.75
N PHE A 255 1.94 -7.99 -6.39
CA PHE A 255 0.66 -8.13 -5.69
C PHE A 255 0.50 -9.47 -4.99
N THR A 256 1.25 -10.52 -5.42
CA THR A 256 1.28 -11.78 -4.68
C THR A 256 2.06 -11.64 -3.39
N GLY A 257 3.17 -10.90 -3.36
CA GLY A 257 4.01 -10.77 -2.18
C GLY A 257 4.55 -12.12 -1.66
N ASN A 258 4.78 -12.30 -0.36
CA ASN A 258 4.45 -11.37 0.72
C ASN A 258 5.29 -10.08 0.69
N LYS A 259 4.95 -9.08 1.52
CA LYS A 259 5.65 -7.79 1.56
C LYS A 259 7.16 -7.94 1.75
N GLN A 260 7.58 -8.82 2.66
CA GLN A 260 8.99 -8.99 2.98
C GLN A 260 9.75 -9.71 1.87
N HIS A 261 9.13 -10.71 1.24
CA HIS A 261 9.65 -11.36 0.03
C HIS A 261 9.97 -10.34 -1.07
N ASN A 262 9.04 -9.43 -1.34
CA ASN A 262 9.25 -8.35 -2.31
C ASN A 262 10.40 -7.42 -1.91
N ILE A 263 10.52 -7.07 -0.62
CA ILE A 263 11.61 -6.23 -0.11
C ILE A 263 12.96 -6.90 -0.37
N GLU A 264 13.11 -8.19 -0.09
CA GLU A 264 14.37 -8.89 -0.30
C GLU A 264 14.72 -9.02 -1.78
N LEU A 265 13.74 -9.35 -2.65
CA LEU A 265 13.97 -9.37 -4.10
C LEU A 265 14.40 -8.00 -4.63
N ARG A 266 13.81 -6.90 -4.15
CA ARG A 266 14.23 -5.54 -4.51
C ARG A 266 15.65 -5.26 -4.06
N LYS A 267 16.04 -5.62 -2.82
CA LYS A 267 17.43 -5.47 -2.36
C LYS A 267 18.42 -6.22 -3.25
N ILE A 268 18.06 -7.42 -3.71
CA ILE A 268 18.89 -8.22 -4.63
C ILE A 268 18.98 -7.57 -6.01
N ALA A 269 17.86 -7.07 -6.55
CA ALA A 269 17.86 -6.31 -7.80
C ALA A 269 18.79 -5.09 -7.71
N LEU A 270 18.69 -4.31 -6.63
CA LEU A 270 19.50 -3.11 -6.42
C LEU A 270 21.00 -3.44 -6.38
N LYS A 271 21.40 -4.54 -5.74
CA LYS A 271 22.79 -5.02 -5.75
C LYS A 271 23.31 -5.38 -7.14
N LYS A 272 22.42 -5.72 -8.08
CA LYS A 272 22.74 -5.99 -9.50
C LYS A 272 22.66 -4.73 -10.38
N GLY A 273 22.37 -3.57 -9.80
CA GLY A 273 22.18 -2.34 -10.56
C GLY A 273 20.81 -2.23 -11.23
N TRP A 274 19.79 -2.95 -10.74
CA TRP A 274 18.43 -3.00 -11.28
C TRP A 274 17.38 -2.56 -10.25
N THR A 275 16.23 -2.01 -10.67
CA THR A 275 15.06 -1.79 -9.79
C THR A 275 13.95 -2.76 -10.15
N LEU A 276 13.19 -3.20 -9.15
CA LEU A 276 12.03 -4.05 -9.30
C LEU A 276 10.80 -3.38 -8.68
N ASN A 277 9.82 -3.08 -9.52
CA ASN A 277 8.52 -2.52 -9.11
C ASN A 277 7.36 -3.33 -9.71
N GLU A 278 6.12 -2.83 -9.60
CA GLU A 278 4.93 -3.49 -10.13
C GLU A 278 4.86 -3.53 -11.67
N TYR A 279 5.70 -2.76 -12.36
CA TYR A 279 5.70 -2.67 -13.81
C TYR A 279 6.78 -3.55 -14.44
N ALA A 280 7.99 -3.59 -13.87
CA ALA A 280 9.10 -4.33 -14.43
C ALA A 280 10.27 -4.51 -13.45
N LEU A 281 11.18 -5.41 -13.81
CA LEU A 281 12.59 -5.35 -13.46
C LEU A 281 13.31 -4.55 -14.55
N SER A 282 13.96 -3.44 -14.20
CA SER A 282 14.63 -2.56 -15.16
C SER A 282 16.04 -2.19 -14.72
N ASP A 283 16.90 -1.94 -15.71
CA ASP A 283 18.24 -1.44 -15.49
C ASP A 283 18.17 -0.01 -14.95
N LEU A 284 18.90 0.25 -13.87
CA LEU A 284 18.76 1.52 -13.18
C LEU A 284 19.31 2.71 -13.96
N LYS A 285 20.40 2.48 -14.72
CA LYS A 285 21.10 3.52 -15.47
C LYS A 285 20.39 3.82 -16.78
N THR A 286 20.06 2.77 -17.53
CA THR A 286 19.52 2.90 -18.89
C THR A 286 17.99 2.92 -18.94
N LYS A 287 17.33 2.63 -17.82
CA LYS A 287 15.87 2.41 -17.73
C LYS A 287 15.34 1.29 -18.63
N ARG A 288 16.23 0.50 -19.25
CA ARG A 288 15.85 -0.61 -20.12
C ARG A 288 15.15 -1.69 -19.30
N ILE A 289 14.01 -2.18 -19.80
CA ILE A 289 13.31 -3.31 -19.20
C ILE A 289 14.16 -4.58 -19.38
N ILE A 290 14.42 -5.27 -18.28
CA ILE A 290 15.21 -6.50 -18.20
C ILE A 290 14.29 -7.72 -18.15
N ALA A 291 13.19 -7.61 -17.40
CA ALA A 291 12.15 -8.63 -17.28
C ALA A 291 10.85 -8.00 -16.78
N GLY A 292 9.72 -8.66 -17.04
CA GLY A 292 8.43 -8.19 -16.53
C GLY A 292 7.22 -8.95 -17.08
N LYS A 293 7.42 -9.72 -18.16
CA LYS A 293 6.34 -10.45 -18.83
C LYS A 293 5.85 -11.63 -17.99
N THR A 294 6.76 -12.35 -17.35
CA THR A 294 6.45 -13.50 -16.48
C THR A 294 7.19 -13.42 -15.15
N GLU A 295 6.65 -14.07 -14.11
CA GLU A 295 7.33 -14.14 -12.81
C GLU A 295 8.63 -14.94 -12.90
N GLU A 296 8.61 -16.01 -13.68
CA GLU A 296 9.75 -16.89 -13.95
C GLU A 296 10.92 -16.10 -14.52
N GLU A 297 10.66 -15.22 -15.50
CA GLU A 297 11.68 -14.36 -16.11
C GLU A 297 12.31 -13.43 -15.05
N VAL A 298 11.49 -12.81 -14.20
CA VAL A 298 11.97 -11.93 -13.13
C VAL A 298 12.83 -12.70 -12.13
N TYR A 299 12.38 -13.86 -11.66
CA TYR A 299 13.16 -14.70 -10.74
C TYR A 299 14.49 -15.16 -11.36
N GLN A 300 14.46 -15.60 -12.62
CA GLN A 300 15.66 -16.07 -13.32
C GLN A 300 16.72 -14.96 -13.42
N LYS A 301 16.33 -13.74 -13.81
CA LYS A 301 17.26 -12.60 -13.86
C LYS A 301 17.87 -12.29 -12.49
N LEU A 302 17.07 -12.41 -11.43
CA LEU A 302 17.52 -12.21 -10.06
C LEU A 302 18.38 -13.36 -9.51
N GLY A 303 18.54 -14.47 -10.24
CA GLY A 303 19.37 -15.62 -9.85
C GLY A 303 18.62 -16.66 -9.03
N PHE A 304 17.31 -16.79 -9.23
CA PHE A 304 16.46 -17.76 -8.56
C PHE A 304 15.72 -18.64 -9.56
N LYS A 305 15.40 -19.86 -9.15
CA LYS A 305 14.33 -20.64 -9.78
C LYS A 305 12.99 -19.99 -9.43
N PHE A 306 11.94 -20.31 -10.18
CA PHE A 306 10.58 -19.86 -9.84
C PHE A 306 10.22 -20.30 -8.41
N ILE A 307 9.76 -19.35 -7.59
CA ILE A 307 9.37 -19.60 -6.21
C ILE A 307 7.84 -19.68 -6.15
N PRO A 308 7.27 -20.87 -5.81
CA PRO A 308 5.84 -21.03 -5.66
C PRO A 308 5.26 -20.00 -4.69
N PRO A 309 4.10 -19.39 -4.98
CA PRO A 309 3.46 -18.39 -4.12
C PRO A 309 3.34 -18.81 -2.65
N GLU A 310 3.04 -20.08 -2.40
CA GLU A 310 2.87 -20.66 -1.07
C GLU A 310 4.15 -20.66 -0.22
N GLU A 311 5.32 -20.60 -0.85
CA GLU A 311 6.61 -20.60 -0.17
C GLU A 311 7.18 -19.19 0.05
N ARG A 312 6.50 -18.14 -0.43
CA ARG A 312 6.92 -16.72 -0.27
C ARG A 312 6.62 -16.21 1.15
N LEU A 313 7.25 -16.84 2.13
CA LEU A 313 7.02 -16.64 3.57
C LEU A 313 8.11 -15.82 4.25
N ASN A 314 9.18 -15.44 3.53
CA ASN A 314 10.37 -14.79 4.07
C ASN A 314 10.96 -15.53 5.28
N ARG A 315 11.34 -16.78 5.06
CA ARG A 315 12.07 -17.59 6.07
C ARG A 315 13.41 -18.00 5.49
N GLU A 316 13.37 -18.89 4.51
CA GLU A 316 14.54 -19.52 3.90
C GLU A 316 14.31 -19.81 2.41
N GLU A 317 13.18 -19.36 1.83
CA GLU A 317 12.81 -19.70 0.46
C GLU A 317 13.83 -19.19 -0.56
N LEU A 318 14.39 -17.99 -0.33
CA LEU A 318 15.41 -17.44 -1.23
C LEU A 318 16.70 -18.26 -1.21
N LYS A 319 17.05 -18.92 -0.10
CA LYS A 319 18.18 -19.86 -0.07
C LYS A 319 17.85 -21.16 -0.79
N LYS A 320 16.66 -21.70 -0.54
CA LYS A 320 16.18 -22.96 -1.16
C LYS A 320 16.10 -22.88 -2.69
N TYR A 321 15.67 -21.74 -3.23
CA TYR A 321 15.44 -21.56 -4.67
C TYR A 321 16.55 -20.81 -5.39
N LYS A 322 17.69 -20.54 -4.72
CA LYS A 322 18.86 -19.94 -5.35
C LYS A 322 19.41 -20.85 -6.46
N GLN A 323 19.85 -20.26 -7.57
CA GLN A 323 20.54 -20.98 -8.64
C GLN A 323 21.97 -21.31 -8.28
#